data_AF-A0A5N5M7V7-F1
#
_entry.id   AF-A0A5N5M7V7-F1
#
_cell.length_a   1.000
_cell.length_b   1.000
_cell.length_c   1.000
_cell.angle_alpha   90.00
_cell.angle_beta   90.00
_cell.angle_gamma   90.00
#
_symmetry.space_group_name_H-M   'P 1'
#
loop_
_entity.id
_entity.type
_entity.pdbx_description
1 polymer ?
#
loop_
_entity_poly.entity_id
_entity_poly.type
_entity_poly.pdbx_seq_one_letter_code
_entity_poly.pdbx_strand_id
1 'polypeptide(L)'
;MGRPEDHVYTVDAESAPSESEQQLVKPQKSSWKGLVWDTFDLPKDERWLMFKLDAFVLTFASIGYFLKNLDQTNVNNAFLSGMKEDLNMFGNELVTSTSIWTVGYVIGQIPSNLLLTRVSPRWVIPSLEVGWGIATIATSSVKSYKALYALRFLVGLFESGFYPGIHYMLGSWYTPKEIGKRAMIFWLSGSIGTLFSGFLQAAAYTNLNGVHGYEGWRWLFIIDGIITLPLAVLGYFFFPNLPQGGVKTWWTTQKEHELSITRMEGIGRKGKAPWTRAKVKKIATSWHTYLLRRYLPHGFLCTLCYVVWNNGGAQPAMGYWLKSFNNKTHPPVPGVTFTVAQINNLPLPTTGIFVGMALTWAWLSDGVLRGRRWPFIYLGAAITLVMCVLMRQLPLYTNIEGRKIVYWLSNIGSGAGPLILTWINEICSDDTEKRALLIAMGNDLAYVVQAVAPNFVWKTTAFPAARSGYLWSIVLQILLGE
;
A
#
# COMPACT_ATOMS: atom_id res chain seq x y z
N MET A 1 -55.77 -47.91 -39.97
CA MET A 1 -54.42 -48.08 -39.40
C MET A 1 -53.44 -47.33 -40.29
N GLY A 2 -53.19 -46.07 -39.96
CA GLY A 2 -52.33 -45.19 -40.75
C GLY A 2 -50.92 -45.13 -40.18
N ARG A 3 -49.92 -45.24 -41.06
CA ARG A 3 -48.55 -44.78 -40.80
C ARG A 3 -48.54 -43.25 -40.74
N PRO A 4 -47.68 -42.66 -39.90
CA PRO A 4 -47.12 -41.35 -40.18
C PRO A 4 -45.60 -41.43 -40.40
N GLU A 5 -45.15 -40.72 -41.43
CA GLU A 5 -43.75 -40.39 -41.74
C GLU A 5 -43.35 -39.06 -41.05
N ASP A 6 -42.08 -38.99 -40.68
CA ASP A 6 -41.17 -37.86 -40.50
C ASP A 6 -41.70 -36.45 -40.16
N HIS A 7 -41.33 -35.97 -38.96
CA HIS A 7 -41.26 -34.54 -38.66
C HIS A 7 -39.87 -34.14 -38.12
N VAL A 8 -39.19 -33.37 -38.98
CA VAL A 8 -38.08 -32.47 -38.69
C VAL A 8 -38.51 -31.47 -37.60
N TYR A 9 -37.77 -31.39 -36.49
CA TYR A 9 -37.98 -30.33 -35.49
C TYR A 9 -37.42 -29.01 -36.02
N THR A 10 -38.32 -28.15 -36.49
CA THR A 10 -38.10 -26.72 -36.70
C THR A 10 -37.97 -26.03 -35.34
N VAL A 11 -36.94 -25.21 -35.18
CA VAL A 11 -36.78 -24.31 -34.04
C VAL A 11 -37.74 -23.14 -34.26
N ASP A 12 -38.88 -23.19 -33.58
CA ASP A 12 -39.81 -22.05 -33.54
C ASP A 12 -39.20 -20.95 -32.69
N ALA A 13 -38.85 -19.86 -33.38
CA ALA A 13 -38.50 -18.58 -32.79
C ALA A 13 -39.79 -17.90 -32.34
N GLU A 14 -40.17 -18.06 -31.07
CA GLU A 14 -40.94 -17.09 -30.27
C GLU A 14 -41.19 -17.67 -28.86
N SER A 15 -40.27 -17.42 -27.93
CA SER A 15 -40.60 -17.41 -26.51
C SER A 15 -39.75 -16.34 -25.83
N ALA A 16 -40.39 -15.20 -25.55
CA ALA A 16 -39.82 -14.12 -24.77
C ALA A 16 -39.35 -14.66 -23.40
N PRO A 17 -38.18 -14.24 -22.88
CA PRO A 17 -37.75 -14.65 -21.55
C PRO A 17 -38.71 -14.06 -20.51
N SER A 18 -39.29 -14.93 -19.68
CA SER A 18 -40.11 -14.57 -18.53
C SER A 18 -39.37 -13.62 -17.59
N GLU A 19 -40.06 -12.58 -17.11
CA GLU A 19 -39.58 -11.48 -16.24
C GLU A 19 -39.07 -11.91 -14.83
N SER A 20 -38.65 -13.16 -14.62
CA SER A 20 -38.23 -13.70 -13.33
C SER A 20 -36.72 -13.71 -13.06
N GLU A 21 -35.86 -13.30 -14.00
CA GLU A 21 -34.39 -13.33 -13.84
C GLU A 21 -33.69 -11.96 -13.72
N GLN A 22 -34.43 -10.87 -13.54
CA GLN A 22 -33.84 -9.57 -13.20
C GLN A 22 -34.33 -9.07 -11.85
N GLN A 23 -33.90 -9.72 -10.77
CA GLN A 23 -33.75 -9.01 -9.50
C GLN A 23 -32.58 -8.02 -9.64
N LEU A 24 -32.86 -6.91 -10.31
CA LEU A 24 -32.11 -5.67 -10.17
C LEU A 24 -32.00 -5.37 -8.68
N VAL A 25 -30.78 -5.49 -8.14
CA VAL A 25 -30.42 -5.08 -6.78
C VAL A 25 -30.95 -3.66 -6.58
N LYS A 26 -32.07 -3.51 -5.88
CA LYS A 26 -32.66 -2.20 -5.59
C LYS A 26 -31.60 -1.37 -4.85
N PRO A 27 -31.35 -0.11 -5.24
CA PRO A 27 -30.41 0.74 -4.50
C PRO A 27 -30.97 0.94 -3.09
N GLN A 28 -30.40 0.22 -2.13
CA GLN A 28 -30.78 0.29 -0.74
C GLN A 28 -30.50 1.72 -0.25
N LYS A 29 -31.52 2.36 0.35
CA LYS A 29 -31.41 3.73 0.86
C LYS A 29 -30.29 3.75 1.90
N SER A 30 -29.25 4.54 1.65
CA SER A 30 -28.09 4.62 2.55
C SER A 30 -28.54 5.16 3.91
N SER A 31 -28.41 4.36 4.96
CA SER A 31 -28.59 4.84 6.33
C SER A 31 -27.38 5.67 6.74
N TRP A 32 -27.53 6.58 7.70
CA TRP A 32 -26.39 7.23 8.35
C TRP A 32 -25.37 6.19 8.89
N LYS A 33 -25.88 5.04 9.35
CA LYS A 33 -25.05 3.92 9.82
C LYS A 33 -24.26 3.27 8.68
N GLY A 34 -24.85 3.11 7.50
CA GLY A 34 -24.16 2.62 6.30
C GLY A 34 -23.11 3.58 5.78
N LEU A 35 -23.33 4.89 5.93
CA LEU A 35 -22.31 5.91 5.62
C LEU A 35 -21.05 5.71 6.48
N VAL A 36 -21.22 5.40 7.78
CA VAL A 36 -20.13 5.11 8.72
C VAL A 36 -19.46 3.76 8.41
N TRP A 37 -20.23 2.72 8.14
CA TRP A 37 -19.69 1.42 7.77
C TRP A 37 -20.66 0.67 6.85
N ASP A 38 -20.25 0.38 5.62
CA ASP A 38 -21.15 -0.05 4.54
C ASP A 38 -21.86 -1.38 4.87
N THR A 39 -21.23 -2.17 5.73
CA THR A 39 -21.70 -3.45 6.24
C THR A 39 -23.02 -3.36 7.03
N PHE A 40 -23.40 -2.18 7.54
CA PHE A 40 -24.67 -1.99 8.27
C PHE A 40 -25.90 -1.92 7.36
N ASP A 41 -25.71 -1.55 6.09
CA ASP A 41 -26.79 -1.48 5.12
C ASP A 41 -26.99 -2.80 4.36
N LEU A 42 -26.14 -3.81 4.59
CA LEU A 42 -26.25 -5.11 3.92
C LEU A 42 -27.26 -6.06 4.61
N PRO A 43 -27.87 -7.00 3.84
CA PRO A 43 -28.63 -8.11 4.42
C PRO A 43 -27.83 -8.87 5.48
N LYS A 44 -28.52 -9.51 6.44
CA LYS A 44 -27.89 -10.19 7.59
C LYS A 44 -26.80 -11.19 7.19
N ASP A 45 -27.02 -11.95 6.13
CA ASP A 45 -26.09 -12.98 5.64
C ASP A 45 -24.84 -12.35 5.00
N GLU A 46 -25.03 -11.30 4.20
CA GLU A 46 -23.93 -10.53 3.61
C GLU A 46 -23.13 -9.77 4.67
N ARG A 47 -23.80 -9.22 5.68
CA ARG A 47 -23.17 -8.54 6.80
C ARG A 47 -22.27 -9.47 7.61
N TRP A 48 -22.72 -10.71 7.85
CA TRP A 48 -21.94 -11.71 8.56
C TRP A 48 -20.72 -12.18 7.75
N LEU A 49 -20.89 -12.37 6.43
CA LEU A 49 -19.77 -12.65 5.52
C LEU A 49 -18.73 -11.52 5.54
N MET A 50 -19.16 -10.25 5.47
CA MET A 50 -18.26 -9.10 5.53
C MET A 50 -17.53 -9.01 6.87
N PHE A 51 -18.21 -9.26 8.00
CA PHE A 51 -17.57 -9.28 9.32
C PHE A 51 -16.45 -10.33 9.39
N LYS A 52 -16.70 -11.55 8.86
CA LYS A 52 -15.67 -12.59 8.81
C LYS A 52 -14.49 -12.19 7.91
N LEU A 53 -14.77 -11.60 6.74
CA LEU A 53 -13.70 -11.11 5.85
C LEU A 53 -12.87 -10.02 6.51
N ASP A 54 -13.49 -9.09 7.23
CA ASP A 54 -12.78 -8.04 7.95
C ASP A 54 -11.94 -8.61 9.11
N ALA A 55 -12.51 -9.56 9.85
CA ALA A 55 -11.83 -10.22 10.96
C ALA A 55 -10.63 -11.07 10.50
N PHE A 56 -10.72 -11.76 9.36
CA PHE A 56 -9.65 -12.65 8.91
C PHE A 56 -8.72 -12.01 7.88
N VAL A 57 -9.26 -11.42 6.79
CA VAL A 57 -8.45 -10.88 5.68
C VAL A 57 -7.88 -9.52 6.05
N LEU A 58 -8.72 -8.58 6.46
CA LEU A 58 -8.27 -7.21 6.73
C LEU A 58 -7.37 -7.16 7.97
N THR A 59 -7.68 -7.90 9.02
CA THR A 59 -6.84 -7.95 10.24
C THR A 59 -5.48 -8.56 9.93
N PHE A 60 -5.44 -9.72 9.25
CA PHE A 60 -4.17 -10.33 8.83
C PHE A 60 -3.36 -9.38 7.94
N ALA A 61 -4.00 -8.80 6.92
CA ALA A 61 -3.35 -7.84 6.02
C ALA A 61 -2.78 -6.64 6.77
N SER A 62 -3.53 -6.08 7.72
CA SER A 62 -3.12 -4.91 8.49
C SER A 62 -1.98 -5.22 9.45
N ILE A 63 -2.01 -6.37 10.13
CA ILE A 63 -0.89 -6.79 10.99
C ILE A 63 0.34 -7.08 10.13
N GLY A 64 0.21 -7.79 9.02
CA GLY A 64 1.34 -8.07 8.12
C GLY A 64 1.97 -6.78 7.56
N TYR A 65 1.16 -5.78 7.18
CA TYR A 65 1.69 -4.50 6.71
C TYR A 65 2.30 -3.66 7.83
N PHE A 66 1.72 -3.70 9.04
CA PHE A 66 2.31 -3.12 10.24
C PHE A 66 3.71 -3.69 10.48
N LEU A 67 3.85 -5.02 10.48
CA LEU A 67 5.14 -5.71 10.67
C LEU A 67 6.13 -5.35 9.55
N LYS A 68 5.67 -5.28 8.30
CA LYS A 68 6.53 -4.92 7.16
C LYS A 68 7.16 -3.54 7.34
N ASN A 69 6.35 -2.55 7.69
CA ASN A 69 6.86 -1.18 7.87
C ASN A 69 7.72 -1.07 9.14
N LEU A 70 7.44 -1.89 10.14
CA LEU A 70 8.24 -2.00 11.36
C LEU A 70 9.65 -2.53 11.05
N ASP A 71 9.79 -3.63 10.30
CA ASP A 71 11.09 -4.18 9.88
C ASP A 71 11.93 -3.19 9.05
N GLN A 72 11.28 -2.49 8.12
CA GLN A 72 11.94 -1.47 7.28
C GLN A 72 12.41 -0.26 8.08
N THR A 73 11.75 0.06 9.18
CA THR A 73 12.14 1.16 10.06
C THR A 73 13.23 0.70 11.03
N ASN A 74 13.13 -0.55 11.51
CA ASN A 74 14.06 -1.17 12.45
C ASN A 74 15.51 -1.21 11.95
N VAL A 75 15.75 -1.21 10.64
CA VAL A 75 17.09 -1.07 10.03
C VAL A 75 17.81 0.22 10.45
N ASN A 76 17.12 1.35 10.29
CA ASN A 76 17.70 2.68 10.52
C ASN A 76 17.91 2.89 12.01
N ASN A 77 16.95 2.40 12.77
CA ASN A 77 16.97 2.32 14.22
C ASN A 77 18.17 1.47 14.70
N ALA A 78 18.29 0.21 14.27
CA ALA A 78 19.42 -0.67 14.61
C ALA A 78 20.78 -0.04 14.27
N PHE A 79 20.89 0.65 13.12
CA PHE A 79 22.10 1.39 12.74
C PHE A 79 22.51 2.44 13.78
N LEU A 80 21.55 3.17 14.35
CA LEU A 80 21.80 4.17 15.39
C LEU A 80 22.02 3.58 16.78
N SER A 81 21.64 2.32 17.01
CA SER A 81 21.71 1.62 18.30
C SER A 81 22.88 0.64 18.44
N GLY A 82 23.90 0.72 17.59
CA GLY A 82 25.12 -0.08 17.72
C GLY A 82 25.45 -0.98 16.54
N MET A 83 24.56 -1.15 15.55
CA MET A 83 24.87 -1.96 14.36
C MET A 83 26.02 -1.34 13.55
N LYS A 84 26.15 0.00 13.55
CA LYS A 84 27.25 0.69 12.85
C LYS A 84 28.61 0.29 13.42
N GLU A 85 28.73 0.31 14.74
CA GLU A 85 29.95 -0.02 15.47
C GLU A 85 30.27 -1.53 15.38
N ASP A 86 29.25 -2.40 15.56
CA ASP A 86 29.41 -3.86 15.52
C ASP A 86 29.79 -4.39 14.13
N LEU A 87 29.24 -3.80 13.06
CA LEU A 87 29.52 -4.21 11.67
C LEU A 87 30.60 -3.36 10.97
N ASN A 88 31.19 -2.39 11.66
CA ASN A 88 32.17 -1.45 11.11
C ASN A 88 31.68 -0.76 9.81
N MET A 89 30.47 -0.20 9.83
CA MET A 89 29.87 0.48 8.68
C MET A 89 30.31 1.96 8.64
N PHE A 90 31.00 2.38 7.57
CA PHE A 90 31.59 3.73 7.46
C PHE A 90 31.22 4.49 6.18
N GLY A 91 30.30 5.45 6.30
CA GLY A 91 29.89 6.29 5.16
C GLY A 91 28.49 5.92 4.65
N ASN A 92 28.39 5.49 3.39
CA ASN A 92 27.11 5.32 2.69
C ASN A 92 26.54 3.89 2.76
N GLU A 93 27.11 2.99 3.56
CA GLU A 93 26.75 1.57 3.56
C GLU A 93 25.32 1.31 4.01
N LEU A 94 24.78 2.13 4.92
CA LEU A 94 23.36 2.07 5.30
C LEU A 94 22.46 2.42 4.10
N VAL A 95 22.82 3.48 3.38
CA VAL A 95 22.07 3.92 2.19
C VAL A 95 22.12 2.84 1.11
N THR A 96 23.31 2.27 0.86
CA THR A 96 23.49 1.14 -0.05
C THR A 96 22.67 -0.07 0.36
N SER A 97 22.61 -0.40 1.66
CA SER A 97 21.77 -1.48 2.20
C SER A 97 20.29 -1.28 1.84
N THR A 98 19.78 -0.07 2.04
CA THR A 98 18.39 0.29 1.70
C THR A 98 18.16 0.24 0.18
N SER A 99 19.10 0.71 -0.63
CA SER A 99 19.01 0.62 -2.09
C SER A 99 18.97 -0.84 -2.58
N ILE A 100 19.76 -1.73 -1.98
CA ILE A 100 19.76 -3.17 -2.32
C ILE A 100 18.41 -3.82 -1.97
N TRP A 101 17.81 -3.44 -0.84
CA TRP A 101 16.44 -3.84 -0.50
C TRP A 101 15.45 -3.37 -1.57
N THR A 102 15.54 -2.11 -2.03
CA THR A 102 14.68 -1.58 -3.10
C THR A 102 14.86 -2.33 -4.43
N VAL A 103 16.09 -2.72 -4.78
CA VAL A 103 16.36 -3.54 -5.97
C VAL A 103 15.68 -4.90 -5.86
N GLY A 104 15.80 -5.58 -4.71
CA GLY A 104 15.09 -6.84 -4.45
C GLY A 104 13.58 -6.67 -4.55
N TYR A 105 13.07 -5.57 -3.99
CA TYR A 105 11.66 -5.22 -4.02
C TYR A 105 11.12 -5.07 -5.45
N VAL A 106 11.78 -4.26 -6.27
CA VAL A 106 11.41 -4.02 -7.68
C VAL A 106 11.42 -5.33 -8.48
N ILE A 107 12.50 -6.12 -8.35
CA ILE A 107 12.64 -7.39 -9.07
C ILE A 107 11.57 -8.39 -8.66
N GLY A 108 11.27 -8.49 -7.35
CA GLY A 108 10.33 -9.47 -6.83
C GLY A 108 8.87 -9.14 -7.14
N GLN A 109 8.53 -7.88 -7.35
CA GLN A 109 7.15 -7.40 -7.35
C GLN A 109 6.34 -7.90 -8.54
N ILE A 110 6.89 -7.86 -9.76
CA ILE A 110 6.21 -8.36 -10.95
C ILE A 110 6.05 -9.89 -10.89
N PRO A 111 7.12 -10.69 -10.66
CA PRO A 111 7.02 -12.15 -10.54
C PRO A 111 6.05 -12.59 -9.45
N SER A 112 6.08 -11.98 -8.26
CA SER A 112 5.22 -12.37 -7.15
C SER A 112 3.74 -12.14 -7.46
N ASN A 113 3.39 -11.03 -8.12
CA ASN A 113 2.00 -10.77 -8.50
C ASN A 113 1.52 -11.66 -9.64
N LEU A 114 2.40 -11.96 -10.60
CA LEU A 114 2.11 -12.96 -11.64
C LEU A 114 1.87 -14.33 -11.00
N LEU A 115 2.65 -14.70 -9.98
CA LEU A 115 2.46 -15.94 -9.23
C LEU A 115 1.09 -15.99 -8.52
N LEU A 116 0.60 -14.86 -7.98
CA LEU A 116 -0.74 -14.75 -7.36
C LEU A 116 -1.90 -14.99 -8.34
N THR A 117 -1.68 -14.78 -9.64
CA THR A 117 -2.69 -15.14 -10.64
C THR A 117 -2.75 -16.65 -10.87
N ARG A 118 -1.61 -17.34 -10.75
CA ARG A 118 -1.49 -18.79 -11.02
C ARG A 118 -1.80 -19.63 -9.78
N VAL A 119 -1.05 -19.41 -8.72
CA VAL A 119 -1.16 -20.13 -7.45
C VAL A 119 -2.20 -19.44 -6.58
N SER A 120 -2.89 -20.20 -5.71
CA SER A 120 -3.82 -19.57 -4.77
C SER A 120 -3.07 -18.60 -3.85
N PRO A 121 -3.55 -17.35 -3.69
CA PRO A 121 -2.94 -16.38 -2.78
C PRO A 121 -2.81 -16.86 -1.33
N ARG A 122 -3.66 -17.81 -0.92
CA ARG A 122 -3.57 -18.53 0.36
C ARG A 122 -2.20 -19.15 0.62
N TRP A 123 -1.51 -19.61 -0.42
CA TRP A 123 -0.18 -20.20 -0.28
C TRP A 123 0.91 -19.16 -0.50
N VAL A 124 0.75 -18.31 -1.51
CA VAL A 124 1.79 -17.37 -1.93
C VAL A 124 2.04 -16.29 -0.89
N ILE A 125 1.00 -15.61 -0.38
CA ILE A 125 1.18 -14.48 0.55
C ILE A 125 1.84 -14.94 1.87
N PRO A 126 1.35 -16.01 2.54
CA PRO A 126 2.04 -16.54 3.71
C PRO A 126 3.45 -17.08 3.43
N SER A 127 3.71 -17.67 2.25
CA SER A 127 5.06 -18.11 1.88
C SER A 127 6.05 -16.96 1.76
N LEU A 128 5.60 -15.83 1.19
CA LEU A 128 6.38 -14.60 1.11
C LEU A 128 6.66 -14.06 2.52
N GLU A 129 5.67 -14.04 3.41
CA GLU A 129 5.87 -13.60 4.80
C GLU A 129 6.82 -14.52 5.58
N VAL A 130 6.73 -15.85 5.41
CA VAL A 130 7.68 -16.79 6.03
C VAL A 130 9.09 -16.55 5.51
N GLY A 131 9.26 -16.41 4.19
CA GLY A 131 10.57 -16.18 3.59
C GLY A 131 11.22 -14.89 4.08
N TRP A 132 10.44 -13.80 4.15
CA TRP A 132 10.86 -12.53 4.72
C TRP A 132 11.16 -12.65 6.22
N GLY A 133 10.28 -13.24 7.03
CA GLY A 133 10.50 -13.40 8.47
C GLY A 133 11.77 -14.22 8.81
N ILE A 134 12.06 -15.28 8.06
CA ILE A 134 13.31 -16.05 8.21
C ILE A 134 14.52 -15.17 7.87
N ALA A 135 14.45 -14.39 6.79
CA ALA A 135 15.54 -13.49 6.40
C ALA A 135 15.75 -12.35 7.42
N THR A 136 14.68 -11.84 8.03
CA THR A 136 14.75 -10.88 9.15
C THR A 136 15.45 -11.49 10.35
N ILE A 137 15.08 -12.71 10.80
CA ILE A 137 15.77 -13.38 11.91
C ILE A 137 17.23 -13.63 11.56
N ALA A 138 17.54 -14.08 10.34
CA ALA A 138 18.90 -14.30 9.90
C ALA A 138 19.75 -13.01 9.97
N THR A 139 19.12 -11.83 9.83
CA THR A 139 19.79 -10.52 9.94
C THR A 139 20.37 -10.28 11.33
N SER A 140 19.74 -10.83 12.38
CA SER A 140 20.26 -10.77 13.76
C SER A 140 21.62 -11.48 13.95
N SER A 141 21.95 -12.42 13.06
CA SER A 141 23.16 -13.26 13.14
C SER A 141 24.30 -12.78 12.24
N VAL A 142 24.14 -11.64 11.58
CA VAL A 142 25.12 -11.09 10.64
C VAL A 142 26.38 -10.60 11.37
N LYS A 143 27.54 -10.86 10.78
CA LYS A 143 28.86 -10.41 11.26
C LYS A 143 29.58 -9.45 10.31
N SER A 144 28.99 -9.16 9.15
CA SER A 144 29.58 -8.28 8.13
C SER A 144 28.51 -7.53 7.35
N TYR A 145 28.79 -6.27 7.01
CA TYR A 145 27.91 -5.45 6.16
C TYR A 145 27.61 -6.09 4.79
N LYS A 146 28.51 -6.91 4.24
CA LYS A 146 28.27 -7.64 2.97
C LYS A 146 27.19 -8.71 3.11
N ALA A 147 27.18 -9.42 4.24
CA ALA A 147 26.14 -10.40 4.54
C ALA A 147 24.80 -9.72 4.84
N LEU A 148 24.82 -8.53 5.46
CA LEU A 148 23.64 -7.67 5.61
C LEU A 148 23.02 -7.35 4.23
N TYR A 149 23.83 -6.99 3.23
CA TYR A 149 23.33 -6.71 1.88
C TYR A 149 22.63 -7.89 1.22
N ALA A 150 23.20 -9.10 1.35
CA ALA A 150 22.58 -10.30 0.79
C ALA A 150 21.20 -10.58 1.44
N LEU A 151 21.11 -10.48 2.76
CA LEU A 151 19.84 -10.66 3.46
C LEU A 151 18.85 -9.54 3.14
N ARG A 152 19.31 -8.30 2.99
CA ARG A 152 18.48 -7.15 2.59
C ARG A 152 17.85 -7.33 1.22
N PHE A 153 18.60 -7.89 0.28
CA PHE A 153 18.07 -8.26 -1.02
C PHE A 153 16.96 -9.31 -0.90
N LEU A 154 17.18 -10.37 -0.11
CA LEU A 154 16.19 -11.42 0.10
C LEU A 154 14.93 -10.90 0.80
N VAL A 155 15.08 -10.07 1.83
CA VAL A 155 13.96 -9.40 2.50
C VAL A 155 13.16 -8.58 1.49
N GLY A 156 13.82 -7.75 0.66
CA GLY A 156 13.15 -6.98 -0.38
C GLY A 156 12.41 -7.86 -1.39
N LEU A 157 13.04 -8.96 -1.83
CA LEU A 157 12.47 -9.91 -2.77
C LEU A 157 11.21 -10.61 -2.23
N PHE A 158 11.17 -10.94 -0.94
CA PHE A 158 10.01 -11.57 -0.32
C PHE A 158 8.91 -10.56 0.03
N GLU A 159 9.26 -9.36 0.48
CA GLU A 159 8.29 -8.29 0.83
C GLU A 159 7.56 -7.69 -0.39
N SER A 160 8.12 -7.84 -1.59
CA SER A 160 7.66 -7.23 -2.85
C SER A 160 6.22 -7.57 -3.21
N GLY A 161 5.81 -8.81 -2.97
CA GLY A 161 4.50 -9.32 -3.35
C GLY A 161 3.40 -9.01 -2.36
N PHE A 162 3.74 -8.59 -1.14
CA PHE A 162 2.77 -8.45 -0.07
C PHE A 162 1.78 -7.31 -0.33
N TYR A 163 2.29 -6.09 -0.54
CA TYR A 163 1.45 -4.90 -0.71
C TYR A 163 0.51 -4.98 -1.93
N PRO A 164 1.02 -5.19 -3.16
CA PRO A 164 0.16 -5.34 -4.34
C PRO A 164 -0.70 -6.62 -4.27
N GLY A 165 -0.21 -7.69 -3.64
CA GLY A 165 -0.96 -8.94 -3.50
C GLY A 165 -2.17 -8.82 -2.58
N ILE A 166 -2.05 -8.10 -1.47
CA ILE A 166 -3.18 -7.75 -0.61
C ILE A 166 -4.16 -6.84 -1.34
N HIS A 167 -3.70 -5.80 -2.06
CA HIS A 167 -4.62 -4.95 -2.84
C HIS A 167 -5.38 -5.72 -3.91
N TYR A 168 -4.74 -6.71 -4.54
CA TYR A 168 -5.41 -7.64 -5.46
C TYR A 168 -6.41 -8.55 -4.73
N MET A 169 -6.09 -9.03 -3.53
CA MET A 169 -6.98 -9.84 -2.70
C MET A 169 -8.20 -9.06 -2.21
N LEU A 170 -8.00 -7.85 -1.68
CA LEU A 170 -9.08 -6.94 -1.31
C LEU A 170 -9.96 -6.65 -2.54
N GLY A 171 -9.32 -6.40 -3.68
CA GLY A 171 -9.94 -6.29 -4.99
C GLY A 171 -10.69 -7.53 -5.45
N SER A 172 -10.53 -8.69 -4.83
CA SER A 172 -11.20 -9.93 -5.24
C SER A 172 -12.36 -10.33 -4.32
N TRP A 173 -12.37 -9.84 -3.09
CA TRP A 173 -13.39 -10.17 -2.07
C TRP A 173 -14.37 -9.04 -1.80
N TYR A 174 -13.93 -7.78 -1.89
CA TYR A 174 -14.75 -6.62 -1.57
C TYR A 174 -15.31 -5.96 -2.82
N THR A 175 -16.52 -5.41 -2.70
CA THR A 175 -17.16 -4.67 -3.78
C THR A 175 -16.59 -3.25 -3.89
N PRO A 176 -16.73 -2.57 -5.05
CA PRO A 176 -16.32 -1.17 -5.26
C PRO A 176 -16.71 -0.19 -4.15
N LYS A 177 -17.87 -0.41 -3.52
CA LYS A 177 -18.40 0.45 -2.45
C LYS A 177 -17.73 0.23 -1.09
N GLU A 178 -17.08 -0.91 -0.90
CA GLU A 178 -16.59 -1.39 0.40
C GLU A 178 -15.06 -1.35 0.53
N ILE A 179 -14.37 -1.39 -0.60
CA ILE A 179 -12.94 -1.65 -0.65
C ILE A 179 -12.08 -0.43 -0.27
N GLY A 180 -12.56 0.80 -0.47
CA GLY A 180 -11.76 2.01 -0.23
C GLY A 180 -11.44 2.23 1.25
N LYS A 181 -12.44 2.16 2.14
CA LYS A 181 -12.26 2.23 3.61
C LYS A 181 -11.27 1.18 4.11
N ARG A 182 -11.41 -0.05 3.61
CA ARG A 182 -10.59 -1.21 4.04
C ARG A 182 -9.16 -1.13 3.51
N ALA A 183 -8.97 -0.73 2.25
CA ALA A 183 -7.66 -0.48 1.66
C ALA A 183 -6.91 0.64 2.39
N MET A 184 -7.63 1.67 2.86
CA MET A 184 -7.05 2.74 3.67
C MET A 184 -6.66 2.29 5.07
N ILE A 185 -7.49 1.51 5.76
CA ILE A 185 -7.13 0.91 7.07
C ILE A 185 -5.87 0.06 6.93
N PHE A 186 -5.82 -0.80 5.91
CA PHE A 186 -4.65 -1.61 5.59
C PHE A 186 -3.40 -0.74 5.42
N TRP A 187 -3.47 0.32 4.61
CA TRP A 187 -2.29 1.17 4.40
C TRP A 187 -1.86 1.95 5.64
N LEU A 188 -2.81 2.45 6.42
CA LEU A 188 -2.52 3.22 7.63
C LEU A 188 -1.89 2.37 8.74
N SER A 189 -2.17 1.06 8.77
CA SER A 189 -1.49 0.14 9.69
C SER A 189 0.04 0.17 9.52
N GLY A 190 0.54 0.41 8.31
CA GLY A 190 1.97 0.53 8.05
C GLY A 190 2.59 1.78 8.66
N SER A 191 1.91 2.92 8.52
CA SER A 191 2.31 4.18 9.16
C SER A 191 2.36 4.05 10.69
N ILE A 192 1.42 3.30 11.26
CA ILE A 192 1.42 2.97 12.69
C ILE A 192 2.62 2.06 13.02
N GLY A 193 2.93 1.07 12.18
CA GLY A 193 4.12 0.21 12.33
C GLY A 193 5.43 0.99 12.42
N THR A 194 5.63 1.97 11.53
CA THR A 194 6.79 2.87 11.58
C THR A 194 6.87 3.67 12.88
N LEU A 195 5.73 4.11 13.44
CA LEU A 195 5.71 4.83 14.72
C LEU A 195 6.09 3.90 15.89
N PHE A 196 5.59 2.66 15.90
CA PHE A 196 5.87 1.68 16.95
C PHE A 196 7.32 1.18 16.93
N SER A 197 7.95 1.12 15.76
CA SER A 197 9.35 0.68 15.59
C SER A 197 10.34 1.43 16.49
N GLY A 198 10.23 2.76 16.62
CA GLY A 198 11.12 3.55 17.47
C GLY A 198 10.97 3.22 18.96
N PHE A 199 9.74 2.99 19.43
CA PHE A 199 9.48 2.59 20.82
C PHE A 199 9.99 1.17 21.09
N LEU A 200 9.77 0.25 20.15
CA LEU A 200 10.26 -1.12 20.23
C LEU A 200 11.78 -1.17 20.33
N GLN A 201 12.48 -0.40 19.48
CA GLN A 201 13.93 -0.28 19.51
C GLN A 201 14.43 0.30 20.83
N ALA A 202 13.84 1.40 21.31
CA ALA A 202 14.24 2.00 22.57
C ALA A 202 14.11 0.99 23.72
N ALA A 203 12.99 0.27 23.79
CA ALA A 203 12.75 -0.76 24.80
C ALA A 203 13.72 -1.96 24.68
N ALA A 204 14.02 -2.40 23.46
CA ALA A 204 14.99 -3.47 23.21
C ALA A 204 16.41 -3.05 23.61
N TYR A 205 16.81 -1.82 23.28
CA TYR A 205 18.12 -1.29 23.66
C TYR A 205 18.26 -1.09 25.17
N THR A 206 17.22 -0.63 25.88
CA THR A 206 17.31 -0.42 27.33
C THR A 206 17.28 -1.71 28.14
N ASN A 207 16.49 -2.69 27.71
CA ASN A 207 16.19 -3.86 28.54
C ASN A 207 16.90 -5.16 28.08
N LEU A 208 17.29 -5.26 26.80
CA LEU A 208 17.85 -6.48 26.22
C LEU A 208 19.30 -6.33 25.75
N ASN A 209 19.88 -5.13 25.83
CA ASN A 209 21.27 -4.96 25.44
C ASN A 209 22.23 -5.69 26.38
N GLY A 210 23.10 -6.53 25.82
CA GLY A 210 24.02 -7.39 26.57
C GLY A 210 23.39 -8.68 27.12
N VAL A 211 22.06 -8.85 26.98
CA VAL A 211 21.38 -10.08 27.40
C VAL A 211 21.78 -11.23 26.48
N HIS A 212 22.22 -12.34 27.07
CA HIS A 212 22.80 -13.51 26.38
C HIS A 212 24.02 -13.18 25.48
N GLY A 213 24.71 -12.06 25.72
CA GLY A 213 25.87 -11.65 24.92
C GLY A 213 25.52 -11.10 23.54
N TYR A 214 24.25 -10.78 23.29
CA TYR A 214 23.81 -10.12 22.06
C TYR A 214 23.61 -8.62 22.27
N GLU A 215 24.06 -7.86 21.28
CA GLU A 215 23.78 -6.42 21.19
C GLU A 215 22.28 -6.15 21.05
N GLY A 216 21.79 -5.05 21.65
CA GLY A 216 20.37 -4.70 21.66
C GLY A 216 19.73 -4.61 20.27
N TRP A 217 20.51 -4.27 19.24
CA TRP A 217 20.04 -4.22 17.85
C TRP A 217 19.73 -5.61 17.28
N ARG A 218 20.43 -6.66 17.73
CA ARG A 218 20.20 -8.05 17.26
C ARG A 218 18.88 -8.58 17.81
N TRP A 219 18.58 -8.27 19.07
CA TRP A 219 17.30 -8.58 19.71
C TRP A 219 16.11 -7.98 18.98
N LEU A 220 16.26 -6.79 18.40
CA LEU A 220 15.20 -6.16 17.60
C LEU A 220 14.75 -7.07 16.45
N PHE A 221 15.69 -7.54 15.63
CA PHE A 221 15.39 -8.44 14.50
C PHE A 221 14.88 -9.82 14.94
N ILE A 222 15.30 -10.30 16.13
CA ILE A 222 14.80 -11.54 16.70
C ILE A 222 13.32 -11.39 17.09
N ILE A 223 12.98 -10.30 17.80
CA ILE A 223 11.60 -10.01 18.21
C ILE A 223 10.69 -9.86 16.98
N ASP A 224 11.13 -9.10 15.98
CA ASP A 224 10.41 -8.91 14.71
C ASP A 224 10.11 -10.23 14.01
N GLY A 225 11.09 -11.12 13.95
CA GLY A 225 10.91 -12.45 13.39
C GLY A 225 9.97 -13.34 14.20
N ILE A 226 10.05 -13.28 15.53
CA ILE A 226 9.19 -14.05 16.44
C ILE A 226 7.73 -13.59 16.34
N ILE A 227 7.45 -12.32 16.08
CA ILE A 227 6.08 -11.84 15.87
C ILE A 227 5.58 -12.13 14.45
N THR A 228 6.48 -12.08 13.45
CA THR A 228 6.13 -12.27 12.03
C THR A 228 5.92 -13.74 11.67
N LEU A 229 6.77 -14.66 12.13
CA LEU A 229 6.66 -16.08 11.73
C LEU A 229 5.36 -16.77 12.17
N PRO A 230 4.88 -16.61 13.42
CA PRO A 230 3.60 -17.17 13.83
C PRO A 230 2.46 -16.58 13.02
N LEU A 231 2.47 -15.27 12.76
CA LEU A 231 1.46 -14.64 11.91
C LEU A 231 1.46 -15.26 10.51
N ALA A 232 2.62 -15.42 9.90
CA ALA A 232 2.77 -16.04 8.59
C ALA A 232 2.25 -17.48 8.58
N VAL A 233 2.56 -18.26 9.63
CA VAL A 233 2.03 -19.63 9.80
C VAL A 233 0.50 -19.63 9.93
N LEU A 234 -0.06 -18.72 10.73
CA LEU A 234 -1.51 -18.52 10.86
C LEU A 234 -2.14 -18.12 9.52
N GLY A 235 -1.41 -17.39 8.68
CA GLY A 235 -1.81 -17.05 7.31
C GLY A 235 -2.19 -18.26 6.46
N TYR A 236 -1.46 -19.39 6.55
CA TYR A 236 -1.81 -20.60 5.78
C TYR A 236 -3.17 -21.19 6.17
N PHE A 237 -3.58 -20.99 7.42
CA PHE A 237 -4.86 -21.46 7.93
C PHE A 237 -5.97 -20.45 7.64
N PHE A 238 -5.80 -19.18 7.99
CA PHE A 238 -6.88 -18.19 7.93
C PHE A 238 -7.06 -17.53 6.55
N PHE A 239 -6.00 -17.42 5.74
CA PHE A 239 -6.06 -16.64 4.52
C PHE A 239 -6.92 -17.35 3.45
N PRO A 240 -7.92 -16.65 2.85
CA PRO A 240 -8.86 -17.30 1.97
C PRO A 240 -8.30 -17.51 0.56
N ASN A 241 -8.88 -18.48 -0.16
CA ASN A 241 -8.68 -18.61 -1.60
C ASN A 241 -9.39 -17.48 -2.35
N LEU A 242 -9.23 -17.37 -3.67
CA LEU A 242 -10.10 -16.48 -4.45
C LEU A 242 -11.51 -17.08 -4.51
N PRO A 243 -12.59 -16.27 -4.42
CA PRO A 243 -13.96 -16.77 -4.44
C PRO A 243 -14.25 -17.53 -5.74
N GLN A 244 -13.71 -17.05 -6.85
CA GLN A 244 -13.81 -17.67 -8.18
C GLN A 244 -13.03 -18.98 -8.33
N GLY A 245 -12.21 -19.36 -7.33
CA GLY A 245 -11.44 -20.59 -7.34
C GLY A 245 -12.25 -21.84 -6.95
N GLY A 246 -13.51 -21.69 -6.53
CA GLY A 246 -14.42 -22.79 -6.17
C GLY A 246 -14.03 -23.59 -4.92
N VAL A 247 -12.94 -23.22 -4.24
CA VAL A 247 -12.47 -23.89 -3.02
C VAL A 247 -12.86 -23.06 -1.81
N LYS A 248 -13.85 -23.55 -1.06
CA LYS A 248 -14.27 -22.95 0.21
C LYS A 248 -13.13 -22.86 1.21
N THR A 249 -13.14 -21.80 2.00
CA THR A 249 -12.22 -21.66 3.15
C THR A 249 -12.87 -22.30 4.37
N TRP A 250 -12.09 -22.77 5.33
CA TRP A 250 -12.61 -23.53 6.48
C TRP A 250 -13.58 -22.71 7.37
N TRP A 251 -13.43 -21.39 7.42
CA TRP A 251 -14.30 -20.49 8.19
C TRP A 251 -15.53 -19.98 7.43
N THR A 252 -15.65 -20.32 6.13
CA THR A 252 -16.81 -20.01 5.30
C THR A 252 -17.70 -21.24 5.12
N THR A 253 -19.01 -21.08 5.34
CA THR A 253 -20.02 -22.09 4.99
C THR A 253 -20.24 -22.14 3.47
N GLN A 254 -20.85 -23.22 2.97
CA GLN A 254 -21.13 -23.37 1.54
C GLN A 254 -22.03 -22.24 0.99
N LYS A 255 -23.07 -21.87 1.74
CA LYS A 255 -23.97 -20.76 1.39
C LYS A 255 -23.26 -19.41 1.34
N GLU A 256 -22.35 -19.16 2.28
CA GLU A 256 -21.53 -17.95 2.29
C GLU A 256 -20.55 -17.90 1.11
N HIS A 257 -20.02 -19.06 0.69
CA HIS A 257 -19.13 -19.15 -0.46
C HIS A 257 -19.89 -18.88 -1.78
N GLU A 258 -21.05 -19.47 -1.97
CA GLU A 258 -21.93 -19.20 -3.13
C GLU A 258 -22.34 -17.72 -3.18
N LEU A 259 -22.73 -17.15 -2.03
CA LEU A 259 -23.02 -15.72 -1.91
C LEU A 259 -21.82 -14.84 -2.32
N SER A 260 -20.60 -15.24 -1.96
CA SER A 260 -19.39 -14.52 -2.36
C SER A 260 -19.18 -14.56 -3.88
N ILE A 261 -19.49 -15.68 -4.54
CA ILE A 261 -19.37 -15.83 -6.00
C ILE A 261 -20.41 -14.96 -6.70
N THR A 262 -21.68 -15.07 -6.32
CA THR A 262 -22.78 -14.30 -6.91
C THR A 262 -22.54 -12.79 -6.78
N ARG A 263 -21.99 -12.33 -5.64
CA ARG A 263 -21.61 -10.92 -5.45
C ARG A 263 -20.53 -10.46 -6.43
N MET A 264 -19.53 -11.30 -6.69
CA MET A 264 -18.45 -10.97 -7.62
C MET A 264 -18.90 -11.02 -9.07
N GLU A 265 -19.73 -11.99 -9.43
CA GLU A 265 -20.35 -12.11 -10.75
C GLU A 265 -21.27 -10.92 -11.06
N GLY A 266 -22.05 -10.45 -10.08
CA GLY A 266 -22.90 -9.26 -10.21
C GLY A 266 -22.14 -7.96 -10.50
N ILE A 267 -20.83 -7.93 -10.25
CA ILE A 267 -19.93 -6.80 -10.55
C ILE A 267 -19.19 -7.01 -11.89
N GLY A 268 -19.44 -8.14 -12.58
CA GLY A 268 -18.77 -8.49 -13.83
C GLY A 268 -17.34 -9.01 -13.64
N ARG A 269 -16.95 -9.43 -12.43
CA ARG A 269 -15.60 -9.97 -12.19
C ARG A 269 -15.47 -11.38 -12.77
N LYS A 270 -14.77 -11.49 -13.90
CA LYS A 270 -14.49 -12.78 -14.53
C LYS A 270 -13.45 -13.59 -13.75
N GLY A 271 -13.60 -14.91 -13.77
CA GLY A 271 -12.66 -15.87 -13.18
C GLY A 271 -11.28 -15.87 -13.88
N LYS A 272 -10.37 -16.68 -13.34
CA LYS A 272 -8.99 -16.83 -13.88
C LYS A 272 -9.02 -17.26 -15.35
N ALA A 273 -8.21 -16.61 -16.19
CA ALA A 273 -8.00 -17.02 -17.58
C ALA A 273 -6.57 -17.56 -17.78
N PRO A 274 -6.36 -18.55 -18.67
CA PRO A 274 -5.02 -19.06 -18.93
C PRO A 274 -4.15 -18.03 -19.65
N TRP A 275 -2.93 -17.83 -19.14
CA TRP A 275 -1.89 -17.03 -19.80
C TRP A 275 -1.43 -17.72 -21.09
N THR A 276 -1.96 -17.27 -22.21
CA THR A 276 -1.43 -17.60 -23.54
C THR A 276 -0.28 -16.65 -23.87
N ARG A 277 0.75 -17.12 -24.60
CA ARG A 277 1.81 -16.26 -25.15
C ARG A 277 1.23 -15.10 -25.96
N ALA A 278 0.08 -15.32 -26.60
CA ALA A 278 -0.72 -14.30 -27.26
C ALA A 278 -1.28 -13.24 -26.28
N LYS A 279 -1.68 -13.61 -25.06
CA LYS A 279 -2.16 -12.67 -24.02
C LYS A 279 -1.00 -11.86 -23.42
N VAL A 280 0.16 -12.47 -23.17
CA VAL A 280 1.39 -11.75 -22.77
C VAL A 280 1.80 -10.76 -23.85
N LYS A 281 1.91 -11.23 -25.10
CA LYS A 281 2.25 -10.39 -26.24
C LYS A 281 1.21 -9.29 -26.41
N LYS A 282 -0.09 -9.60 -26.34
CA LYS A 282 -1.18 -8.62 -26.38
C LYS A 282 -1.11 -7.61 -25.24
N ILE A 283 -0.77 -7.98 -24.01
CA ILE A 283 -0.60 -7.03 -22.90
C ILE A 283 0.65 -6.17 -23.08
N ALA A 284 1.75 -6.73 -23.61
CA ALA A 284 3.01 -6.03 -23.84
C ALA A 284 3.00 -5.16 -25.11
N THR A 285 2.27 -5.56 -26.16
CA THR A 285 2.13 -4.85 -27.45
C THR A 285 0.78 -4.17 -27.62
N SER A 286 -0.14 -4.28 -26.66
CA SER A 286 -1.35 -3.46 -26.66
C SER A 286 -0.91 -2.03 -26.52
N TRP A 287 -1.32 -1.18 -27.45
CA TRP A 287 -1.02 0.24 -27.41
C TRP A 287 -1.53 0.96 -26.13
N HIS A 288 -2.40 0.28 -25.35
CA HIS A 288 -2.90 0.69 -24.03
C HIS A 288 -1.84 0.70 -22.92
N THR A 289 -0.68 0.05 -23.11
CA THR A 289 0.44 0.02 -22.15
C THR A 289 1.44 1.16 -22.35
N TYR A 290 1.35 1.93 -23.46
CA TYR A 290 2.38 2.93 -23.78
C TYR A 290 1.89 4.36 -24.06
N LEU A 291 0.70 4.65 -24.62
CA LEU A 291 0.33 6.05 -24.95
C LEU A 291 -1.18 6.40 -24.87
N LEU A 292 -1.44 7.46 -24.10
CA LEU A 292 -2.49 8.50 -24.17
C LEU A 292 -3.86 8.27 -24.87
N ARG A 293 -4.89 8.44 -24.02
CA ARG A 293 -6.11 9.28 -24.18
C ARG A 293 -7.30 8.82 -25.02
N ARG A 294 -7.20 8.03 -26.10
CA ARG A 294 -8.36 8.04 -27.04
C ARG A 294 -9.52 7.06 -26.78
N TYR A 295 -9.37 5.74 -26.51
CA TYR A 295 -10.59 4.88 -26.43
C TYR A 295 -10.62 3.70 -25.42
N LEU A 296 -9.60 3.47 -24.59
CA LEU A 296 -9.76 2.71 -23.32
C LEU A 296 -8.72 3.15 -22.23
N PRO A 297 -8.71 4.43 -21.82
CA PRO A 297 -7.52 5.09 -21.26
C PRO A 297 -7.31 4.98 -19.74
N HIS A 298 -8.15 4.27 -18.97
CA HIS A 298 -8.20 4.52 -17.53
C HIS A 298 -7.16 3.73 -16.70
N GLY A 299 -6.87 2.45 -17.02
CA GLY A 299 -6.01 1.61 -16.17
C GLY A 299 -4.54 2.02 -16.12
N PHE A 300 -3.93 2.31 -17.28
CA PHE A 300 -2.54 2.78 -17.36
C PHE A 300 -2.40 4.23 -16.92
N LEU A 301 -3.39 5.08 -17.20
CA LEU A 301 -3.44 6.43 -16.64
C LEU A 301 -3.46 6.38 -15.11
N CYS A 302 -4.27 5.52 -14.49
CA CYS A 302 -4.26 5.36 -13.04
C CYS A 302 -2.93 4.80 -12.49
N THR A 303 -2.25 3.94 -13.26
CA THR A 303 -0.92 3.43 -12.93
C THR A 303 0.11 4.58 -12.92
N LEU A 304 0.08 5.46 -13.94
CA LEU A 304 0.90 6.67 -13.98
C LEU A 304 0.48 7.68 -12.90
N CYS A 305 -0.81 7.86 -12.63
CA CYS A 305 -1.30 8.69 -11.53
C CYS A 305 -0.75 8.20 -10.20
N TYR A 306 -0.64 6.88 -9.99
CA TYR A 306 -0.02 6.32 -8.79
C TYR A 306 1.47 6.67 -8.71
N VAL A 307 2.22 6.55 -9.81
CA VAL A 307 3.65 6.93 -9.87
C VAL A 307 3.84 8.41 -9.57
N VAL A 308 3.03 9.27 -10.18
CA VAL A 308 3.05 10.73 -9.99
C VAL A 308 2.67 11.08 -8.56
N TRP A 309 1.61 10.48 -8.01
CA TRP A 309 1.19 10.67 -6.62
C TRP A 309 2.29 10.26 -5.62
N ASN A 310 2.86 9.06 -5.77
CA ASN A 310 3.87 8.54 -4.85
C ASN A 310 5.14 9.40 -4.82
N ASN A 311 5.52 9.98 -5.96
CA ASN A 311 6.72 10.81 -6.09
C ASN A 311 6.44 12.31 -5.95
N GLY A 312 5.18 12.72 -5.89
CA GLY A 312 4.75 14.10 -5.75
C GLY A 312 4.71 14.60 -4.31
N GLY A 313 4.81 13.71 -3.33
CA GLY A 313 4.86 14.07 -1.89
C GLY A 313 6.17 14.79 -1.50
N ALA A 314 6.07 15.73 -0.57
CA ALA A 314 7.25 16.40 -0.02
C ALA A 314 8.01 15.46 0.93
N GLN A 315 9.35 15.44 0.84
CA GLN A 315 10.18 14.67 1.75
C GLN A 315 10.15 15.28 3.18
N PRO A 316 10.41 14.49 4.24
CA PRO A 316 10.38 14.96 5.63
C PRO A 316 11.40 16.09 5.90
N ALA A 317 10.96 17.34 5.74
CA ALA A 317 11.84 18.52 5.78
C ALA A 317 11.96 19.15 7.18
N MET A 318 11.00 18.90 8.07
CA MET A 318 10.91 19.56 9.37
C MET A 318 12.11 19.24 10.28
N GLY A 319 12.59 18.00 10.30
CA GLY A 319 13.76 17.61 11.09
C GLY A 319 15.03 18.35 10.66
N TYR A 320 15.25 18.47 9.35
CA TYR A 320 16.39 19.24 8.81
C TYR A 320 16.27 20.73 9.13
N TRP A 321 15.06 21.29 9.09
CA TRP A 321 14.80 22.67 9.47
C TRP A 321 15.05 22.92 10.96
N LEU A 322 14.59 22.06 11.86
CA LEU A 322 14.87 22.20 13.29
C LEU A 322 16.38 22.07 13.60
N LYS A 323 17.07 21.17 12.90
CA LYS A 323 18.52 20.99 13.03
C LYS A 323 19.31 22.21 12.57
N SER A 324 18.83 22.99 11.60
CA SER A 324 19.56 24.16 11.10
C SER A 324 19.71 25.28 12.13
N PHE A 325 18.81 25.36 13.13
CA PHE A 325 18.93 26.29 14.26
C PHE A 325 20.12 25.99 15.18
N ASN A 326 20.55 24.73 15.25
CA ASN A 326 21.64 24.29 16.13
C ASN A 326 23.03 24.44 15.47
N ASN A 327 23.13 25.14 14.34
CA ASN A 327 24.41 25.35 13.68
C ASN A 327 25.32 26.26 14.53
N LYS A 328 26.47 25.73 14.94
CA LYS A 328 27.41 26.41 15.84
C LYS A 328 28.17 27.56 15.20
N THR A 329 28.37 27.54 13.88
CA THR A 329 29.17 28.55 13.16
C THR A 329 28.33 29.75 12.73
N HIS A 330 27.14 29.50 12.19
CA HIS A 330 26.19 30.53 11.76
C HIS A 330 24.75 30.11 12.07
N PRO A 331 24.26 30.36 13.30
CA PRO A 331 22.87 30.08 13.63
C PRO A 331 21.94 31.06 12.88
N PRO A 332 20.89 30.58 12.21
CA PRO A 332 19.99 31.43 11.44
C PRO A 332 19.11 32.34 12.31
N VAL A 333 18.85 31.95 13.57
CA VAL A 333 18.21 32.79 14.59
C VAL A 333 19.05 32.69 15.87
N PRO A 334 19.80 33.73 16.24
CA PRO A 334 20.60 33.73 17.46
C PRO A 334 19.72 33.48 18.70
N GLY A 335 20.17 32.60 19.60
CA GLY A 335 19.49 32.30 20.85
C GLY A 335 18.37 31.24 20.79
N VAL A 336 17.99 30.77 19.60
CA VAL A 336 17.01 29.69 19.44
C VAL A 336 17.73 28.40 19.10
N THR A 337 17.64 27.40 19.98
CA THR A 337 18.15 26.05 19.74
C THR A 337 17.09 25.02 20.10
N PHE A 338 17.14 23.86 19.44
CA PHE A 338 16.23 22.76 19.70
C PHE A 338 16.99 21.56 20.26
N THR A 339 16.43 20.91 21.27
CA THR A 339 17.01 19.66 21.79
C THR A 339 16.85 18.52 20.78
N VAL A 340 17.69 17.48 20.91
CA VAL A 340 17.59 16.28 20.06
C VAL A 340 16.20 15.63 20.18
N ALA A 341 15.64 15.58 21.39
CA ALA A 341 14.29 15.08 21.62
C ALA A 341 13.22 15.91 20.88
N GLN A 342 13.33 17.24 20.87
CA GLN A 342 12.41 18.10 20.13
C GLN A 342 12.53 17.91 18.61
N ILE A 343 13.74 17.74 18.07
CA ILE A 343 13.96 17.51 16.63
C ILE A 343 13.24 16.24 16.16
N ASN A 344 13.23 15.19 16.99
CA ASN A 344 12.59 13.92 16.66
C ASN A 344 11.07 13.90 16.93
N ASN A 345 10.61 14.59 17.97
CA ASN A 345 9.21 14.53 18.39
C ASN A 345 8.32 15.57 17.69
N LEU A 346 8.85 16.74 17.34
CA LEU A 346 8.07 17.81 16.69
C LEU A 346 7.52 17.45 15.30
N PRO A 347 8.12 16.52 14.51
CA PRO A 347 7.50 16.01 13.29
C PRO A 347 6.35 15.01 13.49
N LEU A 348 6.22 14.40 14.67
CA LEU A 348 5.20 13.36 14.93
C LEU A 348 3.74 13.82 14.71
N PRO A 349 3.34 15.06 15.06
CA PRO A 349 2.00 15.56 14.76
C PRO A 349 1.66 15.54 13.27
N THR A 350 2.64 15.70 12.37
CA THR A 350 2.41 15.60 10.91
C THR A 350 1.86 14.22 10.53
N THR A 351 2.43 13.15 11.09
CA THR A 351 1.96 11.78 10.83
C THR A 351 0.57 11.55 11.42
N GLY A 352 0.30 12.03 12.64
CA GLY A 352 -1.02 11.90 13.28
C GLY A 352 -2.14 12.61 12.51
N ILE A 353 -1.90 13.84 12.06
CA ILE A 353 -2.83 14.61 11.23
C ILE A 353 -3.09 13.88 9.91
N PHE A 354 -2.03 13.37 9.27
CA PHE A 354 -2.13 12.60 8.04
C PHE A 354 -3.01 11.35 8.23
N VAL A 355 -2.80 10.57 9.29
CA VAL A 355 -3.63 9.38 9.57
C VAL A 355 -5.11 9.75 9.72
N GLY A 356 -5.42 10.79 10.50
CA GLY A 356 -6.80 11.25 10.70
C GLY A 356 -7.47 11.75 9.40
N MET A 357 -6.74 12.51 8.59
CA MET A 357 -7.22 13.01 7.30
C MET A 357 -7.41 11.89 6.28
N ALA A 358 -6.47 10.96 6.21
CA ALA A 358 -6.53 9.80 5.33
C ALA A 358 -7.74 8.89 5.63
N LEU A 359 -8.05 8.67 6.92
CA LEU A 359 -9.30 7.99 7.32
C LEU A 359 -10.51 8.82 6.87
N THR A 360 -10.54 10.11 7.17
CA THR A 360 -11.68 10.97 6.80
C THR A 360 -11.98 10.90 5.29
N TRP A 361 -10.96 10.91 4.44
CA TRP A 361 -11.13 10.79 2.99
C TRP A 361 -11.66 9.44 2.55
N ALA A 362 -11.22 8.34 3.17
CA ALA A 362 -11.74 7.01 2.86
C ALA A 362 -13.24 6.92 3.15
N TRP A 363 -13.68 7.48 4.29
CA TRP A 363 -15.09 7.50 4.68
C TRP A 363 -15.94 8.43 3.81
N LEU A 364 -15.41 9.58 3.41
CA LEU A 364 -16.11 10.51 2.52
C LEU A 364 -16.17 9.97 1.07
N SER A 365 -15.12 9.29 0.60
CA SER A 365 -15.07 8.61 -0.71
C SER A 365 -16.16 7.55 -0.83
N ASP A 366 -16.16 6.59 0.08
CA ASP A 366 -17.02 5.43 -0.03
C ASP A 366 -18.45 5.74 0.45
N GLY A 367 -18.59 6.57 1.49
CA GLY A 367 -19.89 6.99 2.01
C GLY A 367 -20.56 8.09 1.17
N VAL A 368 -20.07 9.33 1.29
CA VAL A 368 -20.76 10.53 0.75
C VAL A 368 -20.75 10.55 -0.77
N LEU A 369 -19.62 10.20 -1.39
CA LEU A 369 -19.47 10.20 -2.85
C LEU A 369 -19.79 8.85 -3.50
N ARG A 370 -20.34 7.89 -2.73
CA ARG A 370 -20.83 6.58 -3.19
C ARG A 370 -19.79 5.81 -4.03
N GLY A 371 -18.51 5.90 -3.66
CA GLY A 371 -17.41 5.23 -4.36
C GLY A 371 -16.77 6.04 -5.49
N ARG A 372 -17.15 7.31 -5.72
CA ARG A 372 -16.41 8.19 -6.65
C ARG A 372 -15.09 8.63 -6.00
N ARG A 373 -13.99 8.05 -6.47
CA ARG A 373 -12.64 8.27 -5.92
C ARG A 373 -11.90 9.47 -6.51
N TRP A 374 -12.20 9.80 -7.77
CA TRP A 374 -11.54 10.90 -8.48
C TRP A 374 -11.54 12.23 -7.70
N PRO A 375 -12.62 12.68 -7.00
CA PRO A 375 -12.61 13.98 -6.33
C PRO A 375 -11.56 14.09 -5.23
N PHE A 376 -11.29 13.02 -4.49
CA PHE A 376 -10.27 13.01 -3.43
C PHE A 376 -8.85 12.97 -3.99
N ILE A 377 -8.66 12.40 -5.17
CA ILE A 377 -7.36 12.42 -5.87
C ILE A 377 -7.03 13.86 -6.29
N TYR A 378 -7.96 14.56 -6.94
CA TYR A 378 -7.77 15.97 -7.34
C TYR A 378 -7.70 16.92 -6.15
N LEU A 379 -8.57 16.74 -5.15
CA LEU A 379 -8.54 17.55 -3.93
C LEU A 379 -7.20 17.39 -3.20
N GLY A 380 -6.68 16.15 -3.10
CA GLY A 380 -5.39 15.89 -2.50
C GLY A 380 -4.22 16.47 -3.29
N ALA A 381 -4.29 16.42 -4.62
CA ALA A 381 -3.31 17.07 -5.48
C ALA A 381 -3.29 18.59 -5.26
N ALA A 382 -4.47 19.22 -5.24
CA ALA A 382 -4.61 20.66 -5.01
C ALA A 382 -4.11 21.09 -3.63
N ILE A 383 -4.46 20.36 -2.56
CA ILE A 383 -3.98 20.65 -1.20
C ILE A 383 -2.45 20.51 -1.13
N THR A 384 -1.89 19.43 -1.70
CA THR A 384 -0.44 19.21 -1.70
C THR A 384 0.28 20.31 -2.48
N LEU A 385 -0.28 20.75 -3.60
CA LEU A 385 0.24 21.86 -4.40
C LEU A 385 0.29 23.15 -3.59
N VAL A 386 -0.80 23.53 -2.94
CA VAL A 386 -0.86 24.73 -2.09
C VAL A 386 0.18 24.64 -0.97
N MET A 387 0.28 23.49 -0.28
CA MET A 387 1.27 23.31 0.78
C MET A 387 2.71 23.39 0.28
N CYS A 388 3.03 22.82 -0.89
CA CYS A 388 4.36 22.93 -1.49
C CYS A 388 4.71 24.37 -1.91
N VAL A 389 3.74 25.12 -2.43
CA VAL A 389 3.91 26.54 -2.75
C VAL A 389 4.16 27.35 -1.48
N LEU A 390 3.37 27.14 -0.42
CA LEU A 390 3.56 27.79 0.87
C LEU A 390 4.93 27.47 1.47
N MET A 391 5.36 26.20 1.42
CA MET A 391 6.68 25.78 1.89
C MET A 391 7.83 26.46 1.15
N ARG A 392 7.66 26.72 -0.15
CA ARG A 392 8.66 27.38 -0.98
C ARG A 392 8.72 28.89 -0.75
N GLN A 393 7.56 29.55 -0.60
CA GLN A 393 7.45 31.00 -0.55
C GLN A 393 7.61 31.58 0.86
N LEU A 394 7.19 30.84 1.90
CA LEU A 394 7.27 31.34 3.27
C LEU A 394 8.73 31.46 3.74
N PRO A 395 9.12 32.59 4.35
CA PRO A 395 10.44 32.75 4.93
C PRO A 395 10.70 31.71 6.03
N LEU A 396 11.92 31.15 6.05
CA LEU A 396 12.27 30.00 6.89
C LEU A 396 12.39 30.33 8.38
N TYR A 397 12.76 31.56 8.73
CA TYR A 397 13.26 31.90 10.07
C TYR A 397 12.54 33.08 10.73
N THR A 398 11.65 33.78 10.03
CA THR A 398 10.97 34.97 10.58
C THR A 398 9.79 34.62 11.49
N ASN A 399 8.99 33.61 11.13
CA ASN A 399 7.86 33.14 11.93
C ASN A 399 7.98 31.63 12.20
N ILE A 400 8.64 31.28 13.30
CA ILE A 400 8.95 29.90 13.69
C ILE A 400 7.66 29.11 13.95
N GLU A 401 6.71 29.66 14.70
CA GLU A 401 5.46 28.97 15.04
C GLU A 401 4.55 28.77 13.81
N GLY A 402 4.38 29.80 12.98
CA GLY A 402 3.62 29.69 11.74
C GLY A 402 4.22 28.64 10.79
N ARG A 403 5.55 28.57 10.70
CA ARG A 403 6.23 27.56 9.87
C ARG A 403 6.05 26.14 10.42
N LYS A 404 6.05 25.93 11.75
CA LYS A 404 5.76 24.63 12.37
C LYS A 404 4.37 24.13 11.97
N ILE A 405 3.36 25.00 12.02
CA ILE A 405 2.00 24.64 11.63
C ILE A 405 1.95 24.22 10.16
N VAL A 406 2.62 24.94 9.26
CA VAL A 406 2.69 24.55 7.84
C VAL A 406 3.39 23.20 7.65
N TYR A 407 4.42 22.88 8.45
CA TYR A 407 5.03 21.54 8.45
C TYR A 407 4.07 20.45 8.94
N TRP A 408 3.27 20.72 9.96
CA TRP A 408 2.25 19.79 10.45
C TRP A 408 1.14 19.52 9.43
N LEU A 409 0.73 20.54 8.68
CA LEU A 409 -0.31 20.43 7.66
C LEU A 409 0.19 19.94 6.29
N SER A 410 1.51 19.88 6.09
CA SER A 410 2.12 19.61 4.78
C SER A 410 1.73 18.26 4.15
N ASN A 411 1.38 17.27 4.98
CA ASN A 411 1.10 15.90 4.53
C ASN A 411 -0.41 15.56 4.44
N ILE A 412 -1.29 16.55 4.62
CA ILE A 412 -2.75 16.35 4.55
C ILE A 412 -3.19 15.83 3.18
N GLY A 413 -2.50 16.26 2.13
CA GLY A 413 -2.84 15.94 0.74
C GLY A 413 -2.55 14.49 0.31
N SER A 414 -1.79 13.74 1.11
CA SER A 414 -1.19 12.46 0.69
C SER A 414 -2.11 11.24 0.81
N GLY A 415 -3.39 11.40 1.19
CA GLY A 415 -4.31 10.27 1.42
C GLY A 415 -4.80 9.52 0.18
N ALA A 416 -4.38 9.89 -1.03
CA ALA A 416 -4.96 9.36 -2.28
C ALA A 416 -4.44 7.98 -2.73
N GLY A 417 -3.32 7.49 -2.17
CA GLY A 417 -2.62 6.30 -2.67
C GLY A 417 -3.47 5.03 -2.76
N PRO A 418 -4.02 4.53 -1.65
CA PRO A 418 -4.86 3.34 -1.66
C PRO A 418 -6.12 3.54 -2.51
N LEU A 419 -6.68 4.76 -2.56
CA LEU A 419 -7.83 5.06 -3.41
C LEU A 419 -7.50 4.90 -4.91
N ILE A 420 -6.31 5.30 -5.35
CA ILE A 420 -5.84 5.11 -6.74
C ILE A 420 -5.70 3.62 -7.07
N LEU A 421 -5.09 2.81 -6.18
CA LEU A 421 -4.97 1.36 -6.39
C LEU A 421 -6.33 0.66 -6.41
N THR A 422 -7.24 1.14 -5.58
CA THR A 422 -8.60 0.65 -5.57
C THR A 422 -9.32 1.03 -6.87
N TRP A 423 -9.06 2.22 -7.41
CA TRP A 423 -9.61 2.66 -8.70
C TRP A 423 -9.09 1.80 -9.86
N ILE A 424 -7.80 1.42 -9.84
CA ILE A 424 -7.24 0.43 -10.78
C ILE A 424 -8.00 -0.90 -10.69
N ASN A 425 -8.31 -1.36 -9.48
CA ASN A 425 -9.09 -2.58 -9.24
C ASN A 425 -10.50 -2.52 -9.86
N GLU A 426 -11.13 -1.35 -9.89
CA GLU A 426 -12.46 -1.15 -10.48
C GLU A 426 -12.43 -1.08 -12.00
N ILE A 427 -11.49 -0.32 -12.56
CA ILE A 427 -11.37 -0.14 -14.01
C ILE A 427 -10.99 -1.45 -14.70
N CYS A 428 -10.24 -2.31 -14.01
CA CYS A 428 -9.76 -3.58 -14.55
C CYS A 428 -10.59 -4.77 -14.04
N SER A 429 -11.87 -4.56 -13.72
CA SER A 429 -12.80 -5.64 -13.32
C SER A 429 -12.90 -6.77 -14.35
N ASP A 430 -12.72 -6.44 -15.62
CA ASP A 430 -12.97 -7.34 -16.75
C ASP A 430 -11.86 -8.39 -16.96
N ASP A 431 -10.64 -8.13 -16.48
CA ASP A 431 -9.48 -9.00 -16.64
C ASP A 431 -8.62 -9.05 -15.37
N THR A 432 -8.72 -10.19 -14.69
CA THR A 432 -8.06 -10.49 -13.43
C THR A 432 -6.54 -10.44 -13.52
N GLU A 433 -5.94 -10.92 -14.63
CA GLU A 433 -4.49 -10.89 -14.81
C GLU A 433 -3.98 -9.50 -15.13
N LYS A 434 -4.69 -8.75 -15.99
CA LYS A 434 -4.36 -7.36 -16.31
C LYS A 434 -4.39 -6.50 -15.05
N ARG A 435 -5.37 -6.72 -14.18
CA ARG A 435 -5.50 -6.01 -12.90
C ARG A 435 -4.32 -6.29 -11.97
N ALA A 436 -3.98 -7.56 -11.75
CA ALA A 436 -2.84 -7.94 -10.92
C ALA A 436 -1.54 -7.33 -11.45
N LEU A 437 -1.35 -7.34 -12.78
CA LEU A 437 -0.18 -6.74 -13.41
C LEU A 437 -0.14 -5.21 -13.26
N LEU A 438 -1.25 -4.50 -13.49
CA LEU A 438 -1.27 -3.04 -13.40
C LEU A 438 -1.07 -2.53 -11.97
N ILE A 439 -1.62 -3.23 -10.96
CA ILE A 439 -1.37 -2.91 -9.55
C ILE A 439 0.11 -3.13 -9.21
N ALA A 440 0.68 -4.24 -9.67
CA ALA A 440 2.10 -4.54 -9.48
C ALA A 440 2.98 -3.49 -10.15
N MET A 441 2.75 -3.22 -11.44
CA MET A 441 3.50 -2.25 -12.24
C MET A 441 3.38 -0.83 -11.70
N GLY A 442 2.20 -0.42 -11.22
CA GLY A 442 2.01 0.93 -10.67
C GLY A 442 2.87 1.16 -9.45
N ASN A 443 2.90 0.21 -8.53
CA ASN A 443 3.73 0.32 -7.36
C ASN A 443 5.23 0.09 -7.68
N ASP A 444 5.55 -0.82 -8.61
CA ASP A 444 6.93 -1.09 -9.03
C ASP A 444 7.58 0.12 -9.69
N LEU A 445 6.93 0.70 -10.71
CA LEU A 445 7.41 1.92 -11.37
C LEU A 445 7.51 3.09 -10.40
N ALA A 446 6.63 3.17 -9.41
CA ALA A 446 6.69 4.20 -8.39
C ALA A 446 7.95 4.08 -7.53
N TYR A 447 8.35 2.87 -7.15
CA TYR A 447 9.60 2.59 -6.42
C TYR A 447 10.84 2.81 -7.28
N VAL A 448 10.80 2.49 -8.58
CA VAL A 448 11.91 2.78 -9.50
C VAL A 448 12.17 4.28 -9.57
N VAL A 449 11.12 5.10 -9.72
CA VAL A 449 11.26 6.56 -9.72
C VAL A 449 11.72 7.06 -8.33
N GLN A 450 11.20 6.49 -7.24
CA GLN A 450 11.58 6.86 -5.88
C GLN A 450 13.03 6.53 -5.55
N ALA A 451 13.63 5.50 -6.16
CA ALA A 451 15.03 5.17 -5.98
C ALA A 451 15.97 6.20 -6.64
N VAL A 452 15.52 6.86 -7.70
CA VAL A 452 16.38 7.72 -8.54
C VAL A 452 16.09 9.20 -8.30
N ALA A 453 14.83 9.63 -8.39
CA ALA A 453 14.45 11.04 -8.42
C ALA A 453 14.83 11.82 -7.14
N PRO A 454 14.61 11.32 -5.91
CA PRO A 454 14.97 12.06 -4.70
C PRO A 454 16.46 12.39 -4.58
N ASN A 455 17.35 11.57 -5.14
CA ASN A 455 18.80 11.83 -5.11
C ASN A 455 19.19 13.10 -5.89
N PHE A 456 18.42 13.47 -6.92
CA PHE A 456 18.67 14.67 -7.71
C PHE A 456 17.91 15.89 -7.19
N VAL A 457 16.68 15.66 -6.73
CA VAL A 457 15.73 16.73 -6.44
C VAL A 457 15.74 17.12 -4.95
N TRP A 458 15.90 16.15 -4.05
CA TRP A 458 15.87 16.32 -2.59
C TRP A 458 17.26 16.16 -1.98
N LYS A 459 18.25 16.92 -2.50
CA LYS A 459 19.62 16.88 -1.99
C LYS A 459 19.68 17.34 -0.54
N THR A 460 20.40 16.60 0.31
CA THR A 460 20.62 16.95 1.73
C THR A 460 21.25 18.33 1.91
N THR A 461 22.13 18.75 1.00
CA THR A 461 22.76 20.08 0.98
C THR A 461 21.79 21.22 0.66
N ALA A 462 20.65 20.92 0.05
CA ALA A 462 19.62 21.91 -0.28
C ALA A 462 18.64 22.15 0.88
N PHE A 463 18.62 21.29 1.89
CA PHE A 463 17.80 21.50 3.08
C PHE A 463 18.39 22.63 3.94
N PRO A 464 17.54 23.43 4.62
CA PRO A 464 16.10 23.24 4.81
C PRO A 464 15.20 23.92 3.76
N ALA A 465 15.76 24.69 2.83
CA ALA A 465 14.98 25.41 1.82
C ALA A 465 14.41 24.50 0.72
N ALA A 466 15.16 23.47 0.35
CA ALA A 466 14.82 22.41 -0.62
C ALA A 466 14.00 22.88 -1.84
N ARG A 467 14.35 24.06 -2.40
CA ARG A 467 13.55 24.75 -3.43
C ARG A 467 13.29 23.90 -4.67
N SER A 468 14.27 23.11 -5.09
CA SER A 468 14.17 22.18 -6.22
C SER A 468 13.21 21.02 -5.91
N GLY A 469 13.27 20.48 -4.69
CA GLY A 469 12.34 19.48 -4.15
C GLY A 469 10.89 19.93 -4.25
N TYR A 470 10.59 21.10 -3.69
CA TYR A 470 9.24 21.65 -3.74
C TYR A 470 8.77 21.98 -5.16
N LEU A 471 9.68 22.40 -6.07
CA LEU A 471 9.32 22.63 -7.47
C LEU A 471 8.88 21.34 -8.17
N TRP A 472 9.64 20.27 -7.96
CA TRP A 472 9.32 18.94 -8.49
C TRP A 472 7.97 18.45 -7.99
N SER A 473 7.72 18.55 -6.69
CA SER A 473 6.42 18.21 -6.12
C SER A 473 5.30 19.05 -6.76
N ILE A 474 5.47 20.37 -6.92
CA ILE A 474 4.47 21.23 -7.59
C ILE A 474 4.18 20.76 -9.01
N VAL A 475 5.21 20.48 -9.81
CA VAL A 475 5.05 20.01 -11.20
C VAL A 475 4.29 18.69 -11.24
N LEU A 476 4.63 17.74 -10.36
CA LEU A 476 3.93 16.46 -10.29
C LEU A 476 2.48 16.61 -9.81
N GLN A 477 2.17 17.52 -8.89
CA GLN A 477 0.79 17.77 -8.48
C GLN A 477 -0.05 18.42 -9.59
N ILE A 478 0.56 19.28 -10.43
CA ILE A 478 -0.11 19.83 -11.63
C ILE A 478 -0.43 18.69 -12.60
N LEU A 479 0.53 17.79 -12.86
CA LEU A 479 0.33 16.63 -13.73
C LEU A 479 -0.72 15.65 -13.20
N LEU A 480 -0.91 15.57 -11.87
CA LEU A 480 -1.98 14.78 -11.26
C LEU A 480 -3.36 15.48 -11.38
N GLY A 481 -3.35 16.81 -11.59
CA GLY A 481 -4.53 17.65 -11.71
C GLY A 481 -5.08 17.81 -13.13
N GLU A 482 -4.30 17.48 -14.16
CA GLU A 482 -4.70 17.42 -15.58
C GLU A 482 -5.24 16.03 -15.97
#